data_AF-A0AA51DFD7-F1
#
_entry.id   AF-A0AA51DFD7-F1
#
_cell.length_a   1.000
_cell.length_b   1.000
_cell.length_c   1.000
_cell.angle_alpha   90.00
_cell.angle_beta   90.00
_cell.angle_gamma   90.00
#
_symmetry.space_group_name_H-M   'P 1'
#
loop_
_entity.id
_entity.type
_entity.pdbx_description
1 polymer ?
#
loop_
_entity_poly.entity_id
_entity_poly.type
_entity_poly.pdbx_seq_one_letter_code
_entity_poly.pdbx_strand_id
1 'polypeptide(L)'
;MNQEKKCIKTGDLARWLPDGNIECLGRIDEQVKIRGFRIELEEIANVLRRIDYIEDAAVIARDDARGEKAIYSYVVSNVNIDFKGS
;
A
#
# COMPACT_ATOMS: atom_id res chain seq x y z
N MET A 1 -30.28 -26.32 0.56
CA MET A 1 -29.18 -26.01 -0.37
C MET A 1 -28.64 -24.64 0.02
N ASN A 2 -27.57 -24.57 0.82
CA ASN A 2 -26.96 -23.29 1.21
C ASN A 2 -26.19 -22.75 0.01
N GLN A 3 -26.68 -21.66 -0.58
CA GLN A 3 -25.89 -20.93 -1.57
C GLN A 3 -24.89 -20.06 -0.82
N GLU A 4 -23.61 -20.43 -0.88
CA GLU A 4 -22.53 -19.57 -0.41
C GLU A 4 -22.53 -18.26 -1.23
N LYS A 5 -22.77 -17.14 -0.56
CA LYS A 5 -22.72 -15.82 -1.19
C LYS A 5 -21.26 -15.45 -1.45
N LYS A 6 -20.91 -15.23 -2.72
CA LYS A 6 -19.65 -14.59 -3.09
C LYS A 6 -19.67 -13.13 -2.66
N CYS A 7 -18.72 -12.73 -1.83
CA CYS A 7 -18.44 -11.33 -1.52
C CYS A 7 -17.13 -10.89 -2.17
N ILE A 8 -17.08 -9.65 -2.66
CA ILE A 8 -15.87 -9.03 -3.19
C ILE A 8 -15.20 -8.27 -2.05
N LYS A 9 -13.91 -8.51 -1.83
CA LYS A 9 -13.11 -7.74 -0.88
C LYS A 9 -12.75 -6.40 -1.52
N THR A 10 -13.54 -5.36 -1.25
CA THR A 10 -13.40 -4.04 -1.92
C THR A 10 -12.15 -3.27 -1.50
N GLY A 11 -11.64 -3.54 -0.29
CA GLY A 11 -10.51 -2.81 0.30
C GLY A 11 -10.91 -1.45 0.88
N ASP A 12 -12.20 -1.10 0.90
CA ASP A 12 -12.69 0.13 1.52
C ASP A 12 -12.93 -0.08 3.02
N LEU A 13 -12.49 0.88 3.83
CA LEU A 13 -12.83 0.96 5.25
C LEU A 13 -14.12 1.78 5.37
N ALA A 14 -15.13 1.22 6.03
CA ALA A 14 -16.41 1.89 6.24
C ALA A 14 -16.99 1.51 7.59
N ARG A 15 -17.89 2.34 8.11
CA ARG A 15 -18.68 2.05 9.32
C ARG A 15 -20.16 2.29 9.12
N TRP A 16 -20.97 1.55 9.87
CA TRP A 16 -22.41 1.79 9.95
C TRP A 16 -22.71 2.95 10.90
N LEU A 17 -23.63 3.82 10.50
CA LEU A 17 -24.18 4.89 11.32
C LEU A 17 -25.47 4.42 12.03
N PRO A 18 -25.86 5.06 13.15
CA PRO A 18 -27.07 4.69 13.90
C PRO A 18 -28.37 4.82 13.11
N ASP A 19 -28.38 5.63 12.05
CA ASP A 19 -29.51 5.84 11.13
C ASP A 19 -29.59 4.78 10.01
N GLY A 20 -28.65 3.81 9.99
CA GLY A 20 -28.57 2.76 8.99
C GLY A 20 -27.78 3.11 7.73
N ASN A 21 -27.20 4.32 7.64
CA ASN A 21 -26.33 4.70 6.54
C ASN A 21 -24.91 4.13 6.71
N ILE A 22 -24.15 4.05 5.61
CA ILE A 22 -22.73 3.66 5.60
C ILE A 22 -21.87 4.90 5.39
N GLU A 23 -20.94 5.16 6.31
CA GLU A 23 -19.90 6.18 6.15
C GLU A 23 -18.62 5.55 5.62
N CYS A 24 -18.14 6.03 4.46
CA CYS A 24 -16.86 5.63 3.89
C CYS A 24 -15.72 6.37 4.59
N LEU A 25 -14.79 5.61 5.20
CA LEU A 25 -13.66 6.12 5.99
C LEU A 25 -12.35 6.11 5.20
N GLY A 26 -12.38 5.67 3.93
CA GLY A 26 -11.22 5.58 3.06
C GLY A 26 -10.92 4.15 2.65
N ARG A 27 -9.67 3.86 2.31
CA ARG A 27 -9.23 2.51 1.96
C ARG A 27 -8.45 1.89 3.12
N ILE A 28 -8.68 0.60 3.33
CA ILE A 28 -7.91 -0.25 4.24
C ILE A 28 -6.57 -0.65 3.60
N ASP A 29 -6.50 -0.66 2.27
CA ASP A 29 -5.29 -0.99 1.53
C ASP A 29 -4.45 0.25 1.20
N GLU A 30 -3.15 0.02 1.04
CA GLU A 30 -2.13 1.05 0.84
C GLU A 30 -2.09 1.59 -0.60
N GLN A 31 -3.21 1.54 -1.30
CA GLN A 31 -3.26 1.88 -2.71
C GLN A 31 -3.28 3.39 -2.92
N VAL A 32 -2.36 3.88 -3.74
CA VAL A 32 -2.15 5.32 -3.93
C VAL A 32 -2.24 5.72 -5.39
N LYS A 33 -2.64 6.97 -5.64
CA LYS A 33 -2.56 7.58 -6.97
C LYS A 33 -1.34 8.49 -7.04
N ILE A 34 -0.42 8.17 -7.95
CA ILE A 34 0.78 8.99 -8.21
C ILE A 34 0.83 9.27 -9.70
N ARG A 35 0.79 10.56 -10.08
CA ARG A 35 0.85 11.01 -11.48
C ARG A 35 -0.17 10.31 -12.41
N GLY A 36 -1.37 10.03 -11.89
CA GLY A 36 -2.46 9.37 -12.63
C GLY A 36 -2.44 7.83 -12.60
N PHE A 37 -1.40 7.20 -12.04
CA PHE A 37 -1.29 5.74 -11.93
C PHE A 37 -1.80 5.25 -10.57
N ARG A 38 -2.56 4.15 -10.57
CA ARG A 38 -2.97 3.41 -9.38
C ARG A 38 -1.85 2.44 -9.03
N ILE A 39 -1.28 2.57 -7.84
CA ILE A 39 -0.10 1.82 -7.42
C ILE A 39 -0.44 1.05 -6.15
N GLU A 40 -0.12 -0.25 -6.14
CA GLU A 40 -0.21 -1.12 -4.96
C GLU A 40 1.14 -1.13 -4.24
N LEU A 41 1.27 -0.44 -3.11
CA LEU A 41 2.55 -0.35 -2.39
C LEU A 41 3.02 -1.70 -1.85
N GLU A 42 2.09 -2.56 -1.44
CA GLU A 42 2.37 -3.91 -0.98
C GLU A 42 2.96 -4.80 -2.09
N GLU A 43 2.64 -4.57 -3.36
CA GLU A 43 3.27 -5.30 -4.47
C GLU A 43 4.76 -4.94 -4.56
N ILE A 44 5.09 -3.66 -4.43
CA ILE A 44 6.48 -3.18 -4.41
C ILE A 44 7.22 -3.76 -3.21
N ALA A 45 6.61 -3.73 -2.02
CA ALA A 45 7.20 -4.30 -0.81
C ALA A 45 7.50 -5.80 -0.99
N ASN A 46 6.56 -6.56 -1.55
CA ASN A 46 6.75 -7.98 -1.82
C ASN A 46 7.82 -8.28 -2.86
N VAL A 47 7.97 -7.43 -3.88
CA VAL A 47 9.07 -7.56 -4.86
C VAL A 47 10.41 -7.29 -4.18
N LEU A 48 10.51 -6.28 -3.30
CA LEU A 48 11.73 -5.99 -2.55
C LEU A 48 12.12 -7.14 -1.62
N ARG A 49 11.16 -7.74 -0.90
CA ARG A 49 11.38 -8.91 -0.02
C ARG A 49 11.85 -10.18 -0.76
N ARG A 50 11.77 -10.22 -2.10
CA ARG A 50 12.30 -11.33 -2.91
C ARG A 50 13.79 -11.20 -3.22
N ILE A 51 14.41 -10.06 -2.89
CA ILE A 51 15.84 -9.86 -3.09
C ILE A 51 16.57 -10.55 -1.92
N ASP A 52 17.49 -11.48 -2.23
CA ASP A 52 18.10 -12.41 -1.25
C ASP A 52 18.68 -11.76 0.01
N TYR A 53 19.18 -10.53 -0.10
CA TYR A 53 19.82 -9.81 1.00
C TYR A 53 18.90 -8.78 1.68
N ILE A 54 17.62 -8.71 1.31
CA ILE A 54 16.59 -7.89 1.97
C ILE A 54 15.78 -8.81 2.90
N GLU A 55 15.81 -8.53 4.20
CA GLU A 55 15.08 -9.29 5.21
C GLU A 55 13.63 -8.82 5.34
N ASP A 56 13.40 -7.51 5.20
CA ASP A 56 12.06 -6.94 5.20
C ASP A 56 12.04 -5.60 4.43
N ALA A 57 10.85 -5.19 4.01
CA ALA A 57 10.61 -3.93 3.33
C ALA A 57 9.26 -3.32 3.72
N ALA A 58 9.24 -1.99 3.83
CA ALA A 58 8.02 -1.19 3.93
C ALA A 58 8.04 -0.12 2.83
N VAL A 59 6.91 0.09 2.17
CA VAL A 59 6.78 1.04 1.07
C VAL A 59 5.65 2.02 1.39
N ILE A 60 5.94 3.31 1.33
CA ILE A 60 4.97 4.36 1.60
C ILE A 60 4.90 5.35 0.45
N ALA A 61 3.77 6.04 0.33
CA ALA A 61 3.67 7.25 -0.47
C ALA A 61 3.57 8.48 0.42
N ARG A 62 4.38 9.49 0.14
CA ARG A 62 4.33 10.79 0.81
C ARG A 62 4.76 11.88 -0.16
N ASP A 63 4.51 13.13 0.21
CA ASP A 63 4.93 14.26 -0.61
C ASP A 63 6.45 14.46 -0.53
N ASP A 64 7.07 14.73 -1.67
CA ASP A 64 8.48 15.08 -1.77
C ASP A 64 8.72 16.55 -1.41
N ALA A 65 9.96 17.02 -1.55
CA ALA A 65 10.33 18.41 -1.26
C ALA A 65 9.60 19.46 -2.12
N ARG A 66 8.95 19.06 -3.20
CA ARG A 66 8.15 19.91 -4.10
C ARG A 66 6.65 19.80 -3.85
N GLY A 67 6.23 18.98 -2.88
CA GLY A 67 4.81 18.73 -2.58
C GLY A 67 4.17 17.68 -3.50
N GLU A 68 4.96 16.99 -4.32
CA GLU A 68 4.46 15.97 -5.25
C GLU A 68 4.48 14.59 -4.58
N LYS A 69 3.42 13.80 -4.75
CA LYS A 69 3.39 12.43 -4.22
C LYS A 69 4.50 11.60 -4.86
N ALA A 70 5.33 10.99 -4.02
CA ALA A 70 6.43 10.11 -4.39
C ALA A 70 6.44 8.83 -3.52
N ILE A 71 7.06 7.77 -4.05
CA ILE A 71 7.20 6.48 -3.35
C ILE A 71 8.54 6.47 -2.62
N TYR A 72 8.51 6.02 -1.36
CA TYR A 72 9.68 5.78 -0.55
C TYR A 72 9.66 4.33 -0.07
N SER A 73 10.78 3.63 -0.22
CA SER A 73 10.99 2.31 0.34
C SER A 73 11.99 2.37 1.50
N TYR A 74 11.69 1.61 2.54
CA TYR A 74 12.56 1.35 3.67
C TYR A 74 12.84 -0.14 3.69
N VAL A 75 14.10 -0.53 3.80
CA VAL A 75 14.51 -1.93 3.76
C VAL A 75 15.38 -2.27 4.95
N VAL A 76 15.21 -3.48 5.47
CA VAL A 76 16.13 -4.12 6.40
C VAL A 76 16.98 -5.07 5.58
N SER A 77 18.30 -4.96 5.68
CA SER A 77 19.23 -5.78 4.91
C SER A 77 20.33 -6.33 5.80
N ASN A 78 20.75 -7.56 5.51
CA ASN A 78 21.90 -8.21 6.13
C ASN A 78 23.24 -7.80 5.51
N VAL A 79 23.23 -6.97 4.46
CA VAL A 79 24.42 -6.39 3.84
C VAL A 79 24.31 -4.86 3.80
N ASN A 80 25.45 -4.19 3.63
CA ASN A 80 25.45 -2.76 3.36
C ASN A 80 24.99 -2.52 1.91
N ILE A 81 23.89 -1.80 1.75
CA ILE A 81 23.37 -1.40 0.43
C ILE A 81 23.84 0.02 0.14
N ASP A 82 24.62 0.20 -0.93
CA ASP A 82 24.97 1.52 -1.43
C ASP A 82 23.83 2.07 -2.29
N PHE A 83 22.99 2.91 -1.69
CA PHE A 83 21.98 3.69 -2.40
C PHE A 83 22.63 4.92 -3.02
N LYS A 84 23.59 4.74 -3.95
CA LYS A 84 24.10 5.87 -4.72
C LYS A 84 22.97 6.46 -5.55
N GLY A 85 22.57 7.68 -5.18
CA GLY A 85 21.58 8.47 -5.88
C GLY A 85 22.03 8.74 -7.32
N SER A 86 21.11 8.52 -8.25
CA SER A 86 21.18 8.90 -9.66
C SER A 86 21.36 10.41 -9.83
#